data_AF-A0A961CX32-F1
#
_entry.id   AF-A0A961CX32-F1
#
_cell.length_a   1.000
_cell.length_b   1.000
_cell.length_c   1.000
_cell.angle_alpha   90.00
_cell.angle_beta   90.00
_cell.angle_gamma   90.00
#
_symmetry.space_group_name_H-M   'P 1'
#
loop_
_entity.id
_entity.type
_entity.pdbx_description
1 polymer ?
#
loop_
_entity_poly.entity_id
_entity_poly.type
_entity_poly.pdbx_seq_one_letter_code
_entity_poly.pdbx_strand_id
1 'polypeptide(L)' 'MSGTDGTRRSMILAETVNGLTPVLLAFSIFLTFRGHNAPGGGFAGGLVMAAAVILRYLASGPEAV' A
#
# COMPACT_ATOMS: atom_id res chain seq x y z
N MET A 1 29.79 1.82 -21.42
CA MET A 1 29.45 2.09 -20.00
C MET A 1 28.22 2.99 -19.99
N SER A 2 27.02 2.43 -20.16
CA SER A 2 25.76 3.18 -20.29
C SER A 2 24.98 3.08 -18.98
N GLY A 3 24.89 4.18 -18.24
CA GLY A 3 24.13 4.27 -16.98
C GLY A 3 22.64 4.47 -17.23
N THR A 4 21.88 3.39 -17.43
CA THR A 4 20.41 3.44 -17.56
C THR A 4 19.65 2.44 -16.66
N ASP A 5 20.30 1.82 -15.69
CA ASP A 5 19.67 0.83 -14.77
C ASP A 5 18.77 1.46 -13.69
N GLY A 6 18.29 2.69 -13.89
CA GLY A 6 17.62 3.50 -12.86
C GLY A 6 16.13 3.21 -12.64
N THR A 7 15.46 2.41 -13.48
CA THR A 7 14.00 2.20 -13.35
C THR A 7 13.56 0.80 -13.78
N ARG A 8 14.16 -0.25 -13.20
CA ARG A 8 13.57 -1.59 -13.32
C ARG A 8 12.31 -1.68 -12.45
N ARG A 9 11.13 -1.61 -13.09
CA ARG A 9 9.85 -1.96 -12.46
C ARG A 9 9.90 -3.43 -12.00
N SER A 10 9.67 -3.66 -10.71
CA SER A 10 9.62 -5.01 -10.14
C SER A 10 8.22 -5.59 -10.35
N MET A 11 8.11 -6.59 -11.23
CA MET A 11 6.84 -7.29 -11.48
C MET A 11 6.31 -7.99 -10.22
N ILE A 12 7.21 -8.56 -9.40
CA ILE A 12 6.83 -9.21 -8.15
C ILE A 12 6.21 -8.21 -7.18
N LEU A 13 6.82 -7.01 -7.06
CA LEU A 13 6.28 -5.96 -6.18
C LEU A 13 4.93 -5.47 -6.68
N ALA A 14 4.80 -5.20 -7.97
CA ALA A 14 3.57 -4.71 -8.58
C ALA A 14 2.40 -5.68 -8.36
N GLU A 15 2.61 -6.97 -8.65
CA GLU A 15 1.57 -8.00 -8.50
C GLU A 15 1.19 -8.21 -7.03
N THR A 16 2.21 -8.28 -6.15
CA THR A 16 1.98 -8.46 -4.71
C THR A 16 1.19 -7.30 -4.12
N VAL A 17 1.53 -6.06 -4.49
CA VAL A 17 0.84 -4.86 -3.99
C VAL A 17 -0.57 -4.75 -4.58
N ASN A 18 -0.78 -5.16 -5.83
CA ASN A 18 -2.11 -5.20 -6.43
C ASN A 18 -3.06 -6.10 -5.62
N GLY A 19 -2.60 -7.29 -5.20
CA GLY A 19 -3.36 -8.19 -4.34
C GLY A 19 -3.48 -7.71 -2.88
N LEU A 20 -2.41 -7.16 -2.30
CA LEU A 20 -2.40 -6.71 -0.90
C LEU A 20 -3.24 -5.46 -0.67
N THR A 21 -3.33 -4.56 -1.63
CA THR A 21 -4.00 -3.27 -1.41
C THR A 21 -5.47 -3.40 -1.00
N PRO A 22 -6.34 -4.16 -1.68
CA PRO A 22 -7.72 -4.34 -1.22
C PRO A 22 -7.79 -5.00 0.17
N VAL A 23 -6.87 -5.90 0.50
CA VAL A 23 -6.78 -6.53 1.83
C VAL A 23 -6.44 -5.50 2.91
N LEU A 24 -5.44 -4.65 2.66
CA LEU A 24 -5.04 -3.59 3.59
C LEU A 24 -6.14 -2.53 3.78
N LEU A 25 -6.87 -2.19 2.72
CA LEU A 25 -8.02 -1.28 2.80
C LEU A 25 -9.17 -1.90 3.61
N ALA A 26 -9.52 -3.16 3.37
CA ALA A 26 -10.51 -3.87 4.17
C ALA A 26 -10.09 -3.97 5.65
N PHE A 27 -8.81 -4.23 5.90
CA PHE A 27 -8.25 -4.30 7.26
C PHE A 27 -8.25 -2.94 7.96
N SER A 28 -7.95 -1.84 7.25
CA SER A 28 -8.07 -0.49 7.77
C SER A 28 -9.49 -0.15 8.23
N ILE A 29 -10.48 -0.51 7.42
CA ILE A 29 -11.91 -0.34 7.76
C ILE A 29 -12.26 -1.17 9.00
N PHE A 30 -11.81 -2.43 9.04
CA PHE A 30 -11.99 -3.29 10.21
C PHE A 30 -11.38 -2.70 11.49
N LEU A 31 -10.16 -2.16 11.43
CA LEU A 31 -9.50 -1.53 12.57
C LEU A 31 -10.26 -0.28 13.06
N THR A 32 -10.80 0.51 12.14
CA THR A 32 -11.62 1.68 12.46
C THR A 32 -12.84 1.30 13.29
N PHE A 33 -13.56 0.25 12.90
CA PHE A 33 -14.73 -0.23 13.63
C PHE A 33 -14.38 -0.99 14.91
N ARG A 34 -13.31 -1.79 14.92
CA ARG A 34 -12.84 -2.54 16.11
C ARG A 34 -12.43 -1.66 17.27
N GLY A 35 -11.99 -0.43 17.01
CA GLY A 35 -11.57 0.53 18.03
C GLY A 35 -12.59 0.85 19.11
N HIS A 36 -13.88 0.54 18.89
CA HIS A 36 -14.93 0.77 19.89
C HIS A 36 -14.91 -0.26 21.03
N ASN A 37 -14.45 -1.49 20.77
CA ASN A 37 -14.55 -2.60 21.71
C ASN A 37 -13.20 -3.29 22.00
N ALA A 38 -12.15 -2.91 21.27
CA ALA A 38 -10.82 -3.52 21.34
C ALA A 38 -9.75 -2.51 20.86
N PRO A 39 -8.44 -2.78 21.08
CA PRO A 39 -7.37 -1.96 20.52
C PRO A 39 -7.52 -1.78 19.00
N GLY A 40 -7.44 -0.53 18.54
CA GLY A 40 -7.71 -0.14 17.17
C GLY A 40 -8.12 1.32 17.06
N GLY A 41 -9.09 1.63 16.20
CA GLY A 41 -9.68 2.95 16.04
C GLY A 41 -9.18 3.70 14.82
N GLY A 42 -9.67 4.93 14.65
CA GLY A 42 -9.45 5.73 13.45
C GLY A 42 -7.98 6.08 13.18
N PHE A 43 -7.16 6.24 14.22
CA PHE A 43 -5.72 6.50 14.03
C PHE A 43 -4.99 5.29 13.43
N ALA A 44 -5.13 4.11 14.05
CA ALA A 44 -4.52 2.88 13.54
C ALA A 44 -5.07 2.50 12.15
N GLY A 45 -6.39 2.60 11.95
CA GLY A 45 -7.02 2.41 10.65
C GLY A 45 -6.47 3.39 9.60
N GLY A 46 -6.35 4.66 9.94
CA GLY A 46 -5.79 5.70 9.08
C GLY A 46 -4.33 5.45 8.68
N LEU A 47 -3.48 5.00 9.61
CA LEU A 47 -2.09 4.64 9.31
C LEU A 47 -2.00 3.46 8.33
N VAL A 48 -2.85 2.44 8.51
CA VAL A 48 -2.89 1.28 7.59
C VAL A 48 -3.38 1.70 6.20
N MET A 49 -4.39 2.58 6.13
CA MET A 49 -4.87 3.12 4.85
C MET A 49 -3.78 3.94 4.15
N ALA A 50 -3.09 4.82 4.87
CA ALA A 50 -1.98 5.59 4.33
C ALA A 50 -0.85 4.68 3.82
N ALA A 51 -0.47 3.65 4.58
CA ALA A 51 0.52 2.66 4.17
C ALA A 51 0.09 1.93 2.88
N ALA A 52 -1.17 1.52 2.77
CA ALA A 52 -1.69 0.86 1.57
C ALA A 52 -1.56 1.76 0.33
N VAL A 53 -1.90 3.05 0.46
CA VAL A 53 -1.79 4.04 -0.64
C VAL A 53 -0.32 4.28 -1.01
N ILE A 54 0.56 4.46 -0.03
CA ILE A 54 2.00 4.65 -0.27
C ILE A 54 2.60 3.42 -0.96
N LEU A 55 2.26 2.22 -0.52
CA LEU A 55 2.71 0.98 -1.15
C LEU A 55 2.23 0.87 -2.61
N ARG A 56 0.96 1.19 -2.88
CA ARG A 56 0.39 1.23 -4.24
C ARG A 56 1.16 2.20 -5.14
N TYR A 57 1.46 3.39 -4.62
CA TYR A 57 2.19 4.44 -5.33
C TYR A 57 3.65 4.01 -5.65
N LEU A 58 4.34 3.41 -4.68
CA LEU A 58 5.70 2.90 -4.88
C LEU A 58 5.72 1.74 -5.89
N ALA A 59 4.69 0.90 -5.89
CA ALA A 59 4.57 -0.24 -6.78
C ALA A 59 4.21 0.14 -8.22
N SER A 60 3.44 1.21 -8.44
CA SER A 60 3.14 1.69 -9.80
C SER A 60 4.37 2.26 -10.51
N GLY A 61 5.34 2.82 -9.77
CA GLY A 61 6.49 3.51 -10.34
C GLY A 61 6.09 4.74 -11.17
N PRO A 62 7.04 5.57 -11.61
CA PRO A 62 6.75 6.70 -12.48
C PRO A 62 6.18 6.19 -13.81
N GLU A 63 4.99 6.67 -14.19
CA GLU A 63 4.54 6.64 -15.58
C GLU A 63 5.52 7.50 -16.37
N ALA A 64 6.40 6.87 -17.15
CA ALA A 64 7.19 7.60 -18.13
C ALA A 64 6.24 8.06 -19.23
N VAL A 65 5.80 9.32 -19.12
CA VAL A 65 5.08 10.05 -20.18
C VAL A 65 6.04 10.37 -21.33
#